data_AF-A0A0D2SXY9-F1
#
_entry.id   AF-A0A0D2SXY9-F1
#
_cell.length_a   1.000
_cell.length_b   1.000
_cell.length_c   1.000
_cell.angle_alpha   90.00
_cell.angle_beta   90.00
_cell.angle_gamma   90.00
#
_symmetry.space_group_name_H-M   'P 1'
#
loop_
_entity.id
_entity.type
_entity.pdbx_description
1 polymer ?
#
loop_
_entity_poly.entity_id
_entity_poly.type
_entity_poly.pdbx_seq_one_letter_code
_entity_poly.pdbx_strand_id
1 'polypeptide(L)'
;MTKARRLGVLTPVLYAVDPVIHTLTFEYVEGPSVKDVFLGIGSTGVFQERLTDIATQIGDAIGKLHDGGLVHGDLTTSNMLIRNGTNKLVLIDFGLSFTSTLPEDKAVDLYVLERALISMHSSCGNVMDLILAAYKKSSKQWSSTLNKLAQVRQRGRKRTMVG
;
A
#
# COMPACT_ATOMS: atom_id res chain seq x y z
N MET A 1 5.03 8.84 9.12
CA MET A 1 4.42 9.84 8.20
C MET A 1 5.42 10.88 7.66
N THR A 2 6.08 11.70 8.49
CA THR A 2 7.03 12.75 8.00
C THR A 2 8.15 12.20 7.11
N LYS A 3 8.70 11.03 7.46
CA LYS A 3 9.70 10.33 6.64
C LYS A 3 9.14 9.93 5.26
N ALA A 4 7.93 9.36 5.21
CA ALA A 4 7.26 9.03 3.95
C ALA A 4 7.10 10.27 3.05
N ARG A 5 6.68 11.40 3.62
CA ARG A 5 6.54 12.66 2.89
C ARG A 5 7.85 13.14 2.28
N ARG A 6 8.96 13.05 3.03
CA ARG A 6 10.31 13.36 2.53
C ARG A 6 10.77 12.44 1.40
N LEU A 7 10.23 11.23 1.31
CA LEU A 7 10.49 10.27 0.23
C LEU A 7 9.61 10.51 -1.00
N GLY A 8 8.79 11.57 -1.01
CA GLY A 8 7.90 11.89 -2.12
C GLY A 8 6.65 11.00 -2.17
N VAL A 9 6.26 10.42 -1.04
CA VAL A 9 5.00 9.70 -0.84
C VAL A 9 4.00 10.65 -0.21
N LEU A 10 2.81 10.78 -0.82
CA LEU A 10 1.78 11.65 -0.27
C LEU A 10 1.17 11.02 0.98
N THR A 11 1.11 11.81 2.03
CA THR A 11 0.46 11.49 3.31
C THR A 11 -0.26 12.74 3.81
N PRO A 12 -1.28 12.62 4.67
CA PRO A 12 -1.89 13.78 5.33
C PRO A 12 -0.84 14.64 6.04
N VAL A 13 -1.03 15.95 6.05
CA VAL A 13 -0.23 16.84 6.91
C VAL A 13 -0.59 16.59 8.37
N LEU A 14 0.39 16.46 9.25
CA LEU A 14 0.17 16.45 10.70
C LEU A 14 0.12 17.89 11.20
N TYR A 15 -1.03 18.34 11.70
CA TYR A 15 -1.21 19.70 12.23
C TYR A 15 -0.86 19.79 13.71
N ALA A 16 -1.22 18.80 14.52
CA ALA A 16 -0.96 18.81 15.96
C ALA A 16 -0.76 17.40 16.54
N VAL A 17 0.05 17.33 17.60
CA VAL A 17 0.27 16.14 18.42
C VAL A 17 0.05 16.54 19.87
N ASP A 18 -0.92 15.93 20.53
CA ASP A 18 -1.12 16.07 21.96
C ASP A 18 -0.82 14.73 22.66
N PRO A 19 0.34 14.59 23.32
CA PRO A 19 0.71 13.35 24.00
C PRO A 19 -0.02 13.14 25.32
N VAL A 20 -0.64 14.17 25.91
CA VAL A 20 -1.32 14.09 27.20
C VAL A 20 -2.70 13.46 27.03
N ILE A 21 -3.44 13.88 26.00
CA ILE A 21 -4.75 13.30 25.66
C ILE A 21 -4.67 12.30 24.49
N HIS A 22 -3.46 11.89 24.11
CA HIS A 22 -3.18 10.91 23.05
C HIS A 22 -3.89 11.19 21.72
N THR A 23 -3.89 12.46 21.29
CA THR A 23 -4.59 12.91 20.08
C THR A 23 -3.62 13.35 18.99
N LEU A 24 -3.94 13.00 17.74
CA LEU A 24 -3.24 13.44 16.54
C LEU A 24 -4.24 14.14 15.62
N THR A 25 -3.92 15.34 15.17
CA THR A 25 -4.75 16.11 14.22
C THR A 25 -4.09 16.14 12.86
N PHE A 26 -4.78 15.65 11.84
CA PHE A 26 -4.27 15.56 10.47
C PHE A 26 -5.09 16.40 9.48
N GLU A 27 -4.49 16.69 8.33
CA GLU A 27 -5.19 17.10 7.11
C GLU A 27 -6.32 16.12 6.81
N TYR A 28 -7.52 16.65 6.59
CA TYR A 28 -8.60 15.87 6.04
C TYR A 28 -8.37 15.67 4.53
N VAL A 29 -8.17 14.42 4.12
CA VAL A 29 -8.00 14.07 2.71
C VAL A 29 -9.37 13.70 2.15
N GLU A 30 -9.93 14.60 1.36
CA GLU A 30 -11.20 14.35 0.70
C GLU A 30 -11.04 13.33 -0.45
N GLY A 31 -11.76 12.22 -0.36
CA GLY A 31 -11.80 11.19 -1.41
C GLY A 31 -12.09 9.79 -0.88
N PRO A 32 -12.45 8.83 -1.76
CA PRO A 32 -12.75 7.47 -1.37
C PRO A 32 -11.48 6.67 -1.03
N SER A 33 -11.64 5.60 -0.25
CA SER A 33 -10.58 4.63 -0.08
C SER A 33 -10.37 3.82 -1.36
N VAL A 34 -9.15 3.31 -1.57
CA VAL A 34 -8.86 2.40 -2.69
C VAL A 34 -9.75 1.16 -2.62
N LYS A 35 -10.06 0.70 -1.40
CA LYS A 35 -11.02 -0.39 -1.17
C LYS A 35 -12.38 -0.10 -1.82
N ASP A 36 -12.95 1.06 -1.52
CA ASP A 36 -14.28 1.44 -2.03
C ASP A 36 -14.25 1.64 -3.56
N VAL A 37 -13.16 2.21 -4.08
CA VAL A 37 -12.97 2.37 -5.53
C VAL A 37 -12.96 1.01 -6.23
N PHE A 38 -12.21 0.03 -5.71
CA PHE A 38 -12.11 -1.29 -6.32
C PHE A 38 -13.43 -2.08 -6.23
N LEU A 39 -14.19 -1.95 -5.13
CA LEU A 39 -15.51 -2.58 -5.01
C LEU A 39 -16.52 -1.95 -5.98
N GLY A 40 -16.49 -0.63 -6.17
CA GLY A 40 -17.40 0.06 -7.09
C GLY A 40 -17.13 -0.24 -8.57
N ILE A 41 -15.88 -0.52 -8.95
CA ILE A 41 -15.51 -0.88 -10.33
C ILE A 41 -16.11 -2.22 -10.75
N GLY A 42 -16.14 -3.20 -9.85
CA GLY A 42 -16.71 -4.53 -10.12
C GLY A 42 -18.19 -4.52 -10.51
N SER A 43 -18.94 -3.49 -10.09
CA SER A 43 -20.38 -3.35 -10.35
C SER A 43 -20.73 -2.48 -11.57
N THR A 44 -19.81 -1.66 -12.06
CA THR A 44 -20.10 -0.60 -13.05
C THR A 44 -19.42 -0.81 -14.41
N GLY A 45 -18.54 -1.80 -14.54
CA GLY A 45 -17.90 -2.12 -15.83
C GLY A 45 -16.89 -1.08 -16.32
N VAL A 46 -16.32 -0.25 -15.42
CA VAL A 46 -15.49 0.91 -15.80
C VAL A 46 -13.99 0.63 -15.74
N PHE A 47 -13.37 0.78 -16.93
CA PHE A 47 -12.01 1.23 -17.27
C PHE A 47 -10.81 0.61 -16.53
N GLN A 48 -10.28 -0.46 -17.13
CA GLN A 48 -8.96 -1.05 -16.88
C GLN A 48 -7.85 0.01 -16.71
N GLU A 49 -7.94 1.14 -17.40
CA GLU A 49 -7.00 2.26 -17.29
C GLU A 49 -6.94 2.88 -15.90
N ARG A 50 -8.10 3.14 -15.26
CA ARG A 50 -8.13 3.74 -13.91
C ARG A 50 -7.57 2.79 -12.86
N LEU A 51 -7.90 1.52 -12.98
CA LEU A 51 -7.37 0.47 -12.11
C LEU A 51 -5.84 0.32 -12.30
N THR A 52 -5.37 0.39 -13.54
CA THR A 52 -3.94 0.36 -13.86
C THR A 52 -3.20 1.59 -13.32
N ASP A 53 -3.81 2.78 -13.41
CA ASP A 53 -3.25 4.01 -12.85
C ASP A 53 -3.12 3.90 -11.32
N ILE A 54 -4.18 3.50 -10.62
CA ILE A 54 -4.16 3.33 -9.16
C ILE A 54 -3.11 2.28 -8.76
N ALA A 55 -3.07 1.13 -9.44
CA ALA A 55 -2.08 0.09 -9.19
C ALA A 55 -0.64 0.60 -9.38
N THR A 56 -0.42 1.43 -10.40
CA THR A 56 0.88 2.06 -10.66
C THR A 56 1.28 3.01 -9.53
N GLN A 57 0.36 3.89 -9.11
CA GLN A 57 0.59 4.80 -8.01
C GLN A 57 0.91 4.06 -6.70
N ILE A 58 0.23 2.94 -6.43
CA ILE A 58 0.49 2.09 -5.25
C ILE A 58 1.90 1.49 -5.33
N GLY A 59 2.26 0.87 -6.44
CA GLY A 59 3.58 0.28 -6.63
C GLY A 59 4.71 1.30 -6.49
N ASP A 60 4.54 2.49 -7.06
CA ASP A 60 5.50 3.60 -6.95
C ASP A 60 5.63 4.13 -5.51
N ALA A 61 4.51 4.30 -4.81
CA ALA A 61 4.52 4.77 -3.43
C ALA A 61 5.24 3.78 -2.50
N ILE A 62 4.92 2.48 -2.61
CA ILE A 62 5.56 1.43 -1.82
C ILE A 62 7.05 1.32 -2.18
N GLY A 63 7.40 1.42 -3.47
CA GLY A 63 8.78 1.42 -3.93
C GLY A 63 9.63 2.51 -3.26
N LYS A 64 9.11 3.74 -3.21
CA LYS A 64 9.74 4.86 -2.52
C LYS A 64 9.86 4.65 -1.02
N LEU A 65 8.82 4.12 -0.36
CA LEU A 65 8.85 3.80 1.07
C LEU A 65 9.99 2.81 1.37
N HIS A 66 10.00 1.68 0.66
CA HIS A 66 10.93 0.59 0.89
C HIS A 66 12.39 0.97 0.58
N ASP A 67 12.64 1.70 -0.51
CA ASP A 67 13.97 2.23 -0.82
C ASP A 67 14.44 3.26 0.22
N GLY A 68 13.52 4.03 0.80
CA GLY A 68 13.78 4.91 1.93
C GLY A 68 13.91 4.20 3.28
N GLY A 69 13.90 2.86 3.28
CA GLY A 69 13.99 2.02 4.48
C GLY A 69 12.82 2.22 5.44
N LEU A 70 11.63 2.54 4.93
CA LEU A 70 10.40 2.66 5.71
C LEU A 70 9.44 1.54 5.29
N VAL A 71 9.01 0.74 6.25
CA VAL A 71 7.98 -0.29 6.11
C VAL A 71 6.71 0.27 6.74
N HIS A 72 5.57 0.11 6.08
CA HIS A 72 4.30 0.64 6.56
C HIS A 72 3.73 -0.22 7.69
N GLY A 73 3.82 -1.55 7.55
CA GLY A 73 3.40 -2.51 8.57
C GLY A 73 1.91 -2.86 8.57
N ASP A 74 1.12 -2.18 7.74
CA ASP A 74 -0.32 -2.43 7.56
C ASP A 74 -0.81 -1.95 6.18
N LEU A 75 -0.16 -2.40 5.10
CA LEU A 75 -0.54 -2.04 3.73
C LEU A 75 -1.85 -2.73 3.32
N THR A 76 -2.98 -2.13 3.67
CA THR A 76 -4.31 -2.53 3.19
C THR A 76 -4.90 -1.46 2.27
N THR A 77 -5.85 -1.84 1.42
CA THR A 77 -6.55 -0.90 0.52
C THR A 77 -7.42 0.12 1.24
N SER A 78 -7.75 -0.11 2.52
CA SER A 78 -8.42 0.86 3.39
C SER A 78 -7.48 1.96 3.88
N ASN A 79 -6.18 1.68 3.99
CA ASN A 79 -5.15 2.63 4.42
C ASN A 79 -4.60 3.46 3.24
N MET A 80 -5.38 3.54 2.16
CA MET A 80 -5.05 4.23 0.94
C MET A 80 -6.25 5.03 0.47
N LEU A 81 -6.08 6.32 0.22
CA LEU A 81 -7.13 7.22 -0.27
C LEU A 81 -6.78 7.73 -1.67
N ILE A 82 -7.80 7.95 -2.50
CA ILE A 82 -7.66 8.65 -3.78
C ILE A 82 -8.19 10.06 -3.61
N ARG A 83 -7.30 11.07 -3.60
CA ARG A 83 -7.69 12.46 -3.38
C ARG A 83 -8.57 12.98 -4.54
N ASN A 84 -9.73 13.52 -4.20
CA ASN A 84 -10.63 14.18 -5.15
C ASN A 84 -9.92 15.32 -5.89
N GLY A 85 -10.30 15.56 -7.15
CA GLY A 85 -9.74 16.60 -8.02
C GLY A 85 -8.34 16.32 -8.58
N THR A 86 -7.51 15.51 -7.91
CA THR A 86 -6.14 15.20 -8.38
C THR A 86 -5.93 13.74 -8.76
N ASN A 87 -6.82 12.84 -8.32
CA ASN A 87 -6.70 11.38 -8.47
C ASN A 87 -5.37 10.83 -7.93
N LYS A 88 -4.74 11.51 -6.98
CA LYS A 88 -3.47 11.08 -6.39
C LYS A 88 -3.70 10.16 -5.20
N LEU A 89 -2.92 9.08 -5.17
CA LEU A 89 -2.86 8.16 -4.04
C LEU A 89 -2.24 8.86 -2.82
N VAL A 90 -2.91 8.75 -1.68
CA VAL A 90 -2.43 9.21 -0.38
C VAL A 90 -2.41 8.01 0.58
N LEU A 91 -1.25 7.72 1.15
CA LEU A 91 -1.13 6.69 2.19
C LEU A 91 -1.45 7.28 3.55
N ILE A 92 -2.24 6.55 4.33
CA ILE A 92 -2.66 6.91 5.69
C ILE A 92 -2.28 5.82 6.68
N ASP A 93 -2.47 6.09 7.95
CA ASP A 93 -2.23 5.16 9.06
C ASP A 93 -0.82 4.52 9.08
N PHE A 94 0.15 5.31 9.55
CA PHE A 94 1.52 4.85 9.79
C PHE A 94 1.71 4.34 11.23
N GLY A 95 0.64 3.94 11.94
CA GLY A 95 0.69 3.57 13.35
C GLY A 95 1.59 2.37 13.65
N LEU A 96 1.69 1.43 12.70
CA LEU A 96 2.55 0.24 12.78
C LEU A 96 3.83 0.35 11.95
N SER A 97 4.13 1.54 11.42
CA SER A 97 5.28 1.73 10.55
C SER A 97 6.60 1.74 11.31
N PHE A 98 7.64 1.21 10.69
CA PHE A 98 8.97 1.14 11.28
C PHE A 98 10.06 1.26 10.22
N THR A 99 11.27 1.63 10.66
CA THR A 99 12.43 1.71 9.75
C THR A 99 13.08 0.33 9.66
N SER A 100 13.22 -0.18 8.44
CA SER A 100 13.94 -1.42 8.17
C SER A 100 14.56 -1.41 6.78
N THR A 101 15.78 -1.93 6.68
CA THR A 101 16.47 -2.19 5.41
C THR A 101 16.31 -3.63 4.95
N LEU A 102 15.76 -4.51 5.79
CA LEU A 102 15.69 -5.94 5.53
C LEU A 102 14.70 -6.26 4.40
N PRO A 103 15.08 -7.09 3.41
CA PRO A 103 14.17 -7.53 2.36
C PRO A 103 12.96 -8.33 2.89
N GLU A 104 13.09 -9.00 4.05
CA GLU A 104 12.01 -9.78 4.68
C GLU A 104 10.86 -8.86 5.10
N ASP A 105 11.13 -7.78 5.82
CA ASP A 105 10.07 -6.89 6.32
C ASP A 105 9.29 -6.25 5.16
N LYS A 106 10.01 -5.82 4.11
CA LYS A 106 9.44 -5.28 2.86
C LYS A 106 8.60 -6.33 2.12
N ALA A 107 9.04 -7.58 2.13
CA ALA A 107 8.31 -8.68 1.52
C ALA A 107 7.04 -9.03 2.32
N VAL A 108 7.09 -8.96 3.64
CA VAL A 108 5.91 -9.12 4.49
C VAL A 108 4.90 -7.99 4.24
N ASP A 109 5.35 -6.75 4.10
CA ASP A 109 4.47 -5.61 3.79
C ASP A 109 3.74 -5.78 2.45
N LEU A 110 4.46 -6.18 1.38
CA LEU A 110 3.84 -6.53 0.09
C LEU A 110 2.90 -7.73 0.19
N TYR A 111 3.22 -8.70 1.04
CA TYR A 111 2.37 -9.87 1.25
C TYR A 111 1.07 -9.51 1.97
N VAL A 112 1.09 -8.60 2.93
CA VAL A 112 -0.13 -8.07 3.58
C VAL A 112 -1.06 -7.45 2.55
N LEU A 113 -0.51 -6.61 1.65
CA LEU A 113 -1.28 -6.01 0.55
C LEU A 113 -1.87 -7.07 -0.39
N GLU A 114 -1.07 -8.07 -0.77
CA GLU A 114 -1.54 -9.18 -1.59
C GLU A 114 -2.74 -9.89 -0.93
N ARG A 115 -2.67 -10.15 0.37
CA ARG A 115 -3.77 -10.79 1.12
C ARG A 115 -4.99 -9.90 1.21
N ALA A 116 -4.81 -8.59 1.41
CA ALA A 116 -5.90 -7.62 1.42
C ALA A 116 -6.62 -7.54 0.06
N LEU A 117 -5.89 -7.63 -1.05
CA LEU A 117 -6.49 -7.65 -2.39
C LEU A 117 -7.24 -8.96 -2.67
N ILE A 118 -6.70 -10.10 -2.23
CA ILE A 118 -7.35 -11.41 -2.41
C ILE A 118 -8.67 -11.51 -1.63
N SER A 119 -8.75 -10.92 -0.43
CA SER A 119 -9.97 -10.96 0.40
C SER A 119 -11.12 -10.13 -0.17
N MET A 120 -10.85 -9.20 -1.09
CA MET A 120 -11.86 -8.41 -1.80
C MET A 120 -12.50 -9.18 -2.98
N HIS A 121 -12.65 -10.50 -2.83
CA HIS A 121 -13.11 -11.53 -3.78
C HIS A 121 -13.63 -11.04 -5.16
N SER A 122 -13.08 -11.62 -6.24
CA SER A 122 -13.49 -11.50 -7.66
C SER A 122 -13.38 -10.12 -8.35
N SER A 123 -13.16 -9.02 -7.63
CA SER A 123 -13.16 -7.66 -8.24
C SER A 123 -11.80 -7.16 -8.71
N CYS A 124 -10.70 -7.76 -8.24
CA CYS A 124 -9.35 -7.18 -8.36
C CYS A 124 -8.43 -7.86 -9.38
N GLY A 125 -8.90 -8.82 -10.18
CA GLY A 125 -8.19 -9.42 -11.32
C GLY A 125 -6.66 -9.52 -11.17
N ASN A 126 -5.93 -8.83 -12.05
CA ASN A 126 -4.47 -8.75 -12.12
C ASN A 126 -3.87 -7.51 -11.41
N VAL A 127 -4.61 -6.85 -10.51
CA VAL A 127 -4.16 -5.61 -9.82
C VAL A 127 -2.82 -5.82 -9.13
N MET A 128 -2.64 -6.94 -8.42
CA MET A 128 -1.39 -7.21 -7.70
C MET A 128 -0.20 -7.30 -8.67
N ASP A 129 -0.37 -7.88 -9.85
CA ASP A 129 0.70 -7.96 -10.85
C ASP A 129 1.08 -6.59 -11.40
N LEU A 130 0.09 -5.71 -11.58
CA LEU A 130 0.31 -4.32 -11.99
C LEU A 130 1.06 -3.53 -10.91
N ILE A 131 0.67 -3.69 -9.64
CA ILE A 131 1.37 -3.09 -8.49
C ILE A 131 2.82 -3.57 -8.45
N LEU A 132 3.06 -4.88 -8.58
CA LEU A 132 4.40 -5.44 -8.57
C LEU A 132 5.23 -4.98 -9.77
N ALA A 133 4.62 -4.81 -10.95
CA ALA A 133 5.29 -4.28 -12.12
C ALA A 133 5.75 -2.82 -11.92
N ALA A 134 4.91 -1.97 -11.33
CA ALA A 134 5.28 -0.60 -10.97
C ALA A 134 6.34 -0.57 -9.85
N TYR A 135 6.19 -1.39 -8.81
CA TYR A 135 7.17 -1.54 -7.74
C TYR A 135 8.57 -1.91 -8.28
N LYS A 136 8.65 -2.83 -9.26
CA LYS A 136 9.92 -3.18 -9.92
C LYS A 136 10.59 -2.01 -10.62
N LYS A 137 9.80 -1.11 -11.20
CA LYS A 137 10.30 0.10 -11.89
C LYS A 137 10.73 1.18 -10.89
N SER A 138 10.04 1.29 -9.76
CA SER A 138 10.29 2.33 -8.77
C SER A 138 11.38 2.00 -7.74
N SER A 139 11.54 0.74 -7.33
CA SER A 139 12.48 0.35 -6.27
C SER A 139 13.80 -0.15 -6.84
N LYS A 140 14.93 0.33 -6.33
CA LYS A 140 16.28 -0.18 -6.64
C LYS A 140 16.56 -1.54 -6.03
N GLN A 141 15.79 -1.92 -5.00
CA GLN A 141 15.97 -3.17 -4.24
C GLN A 141 14.94 -4.23 -4.60
N TRP A 142 14.16 -4.01 -5.67
CA TRP A 142 13.02 -4.83 -6.03
C TRP A 142 13.34 -6.33 -6.11
N SER A 143 14.50 -6.69 -6.67
CA SER A 143 14.88 -8.09 -6.91
C SER A 143 15.00 -8.87 -5.60
N SER A 144 15.71 -8.30 -4.61
CA SER A 144 15.87 -8.89 -3.28
C SER A 144 14.54 -9.03 -2.54
N THR A 145 13.68 -8.00 -2.63
CA THR A 145 12.37 -7.99 -1.98
C THR A 145 11.44 -9.03 -2.61
N LEU A 146 11.38 -9.13 -3.94
CA LEU A 146 10.47 -10.07 -4.61
C LEU A 146 10.92 -11.52 -4.48
N ASN A 147 12.23 -11.78 -4.48
CA ASN A 147 12.76 -13.11 -4.14
C ASN A 147 12.33 -13.52 -2.72
N LYS A 148 12.35 -12.56 -1.79
CA LYS A 148 11.91 -12.81 -0.41
C LYS A 148 10.39 -12.96 -0.31
N LEU A 149 9.62 -12.17 -1.07
CA LEU A 149 8.16 -12.30 -1.18
C LEU A 149 7.76 -13.70 -1.64
N ALA A 150 8.48 -14.31 -2.59
CA ALA A 150 8.22 -15.70 -2.98
C ALA A 150 8.39 -16.69 -1.81
N GLN A 151 9.39 -16.48 -0.95
CA GLN A 151 9.59 -17.30 0.26
C GLN A 151 8.51 -17.04 1.33
N VAL A 152 8.08 -15.78 1.51
CA VAL A 152 6.98 -15.41 2.41
C VAL A 152 5.68 -16.08 1.96
N ARG A 153 5.34 -16.02 0.65
CA ARG A 153 4.15 -16.68 0.07
C ARG A 153 4.12 -18.19 0.36
N GLN A 154 5.26 -18.88 0.22
CA GLN A 154 5.35 -20.32 0.50
C GLN A 154 5.07 -20.63 1.99
N ARG A 155 5.61 -19.83 2.90
CA ARG A 155 5.37 -19.98 4.35
C ARG A 155 3.93 -19.65 4.74
N GLY A 156 3.35 -18.61 4.13
CA GLY A 156 1.96 -18.22 4.35
C GLY A 156 0.96 -19.31 3.96
N ARG A 157 1.18 -19.99 2.83
CA ARG A 157 0.33 -21.11 2.37
C ARG A 157 0.32 -22.31 3.32
N LYS A 158 1.45 -22.60 3.97
CA LYS A 158 1.53 -23.71 4.95
C LYS A 158 0.65 -23.49 6.18
N ARG A 159 0.41 -22.23 6.58
CA ARG A 159 -0.45 -21.91 7.72
C ARG A 159 -1.95 -22.05 7.41
N THR A 160 -2.36 -21.89 6.16
CA THR A 160 -3.78 -22.02 5.75
C THR A 160 -4.24 -23.48 5.64
N MET A 161 -3.32 -24.44 5.53
CA MET A 161 -3.65 -25.88 5.46
C MET A 161 -3.82 -26.57 6.82
N VAL A 162 -3.65 -25.85 7.94
CA VAL A 162 -3.80 -26.37 9.32
C VAL A 162 -4.97 -25.68 10.03
N GLY A 163 -6.04 -25.40 9.29
CA GLY A 163 -7.27 -24.79 9.81
C GLY A 163 -8.47 -25.66 9.49
#